data_AF-A0A7C7UPH0-F1
#
_entry.id   AF-A0A7C7UPH0-F1
#
_cell.length_a   1.000
_cell.length_b   1.000
_cell.length_c   1.000
_cell.angle_alpha   90.00
_cell.angle_beta   90.00
_cell.angle_gamma   90.00
#
_symmetry.space_group_name_H-M   'P 1'
#
loop_
_entity.id
_entity.type
_entity.pdbx_description
1 polymer ?
#
loop_
_entity_poly.entity_id
_entity_poly.type
_entity_poly.pdbx_seq_one_letter_code
_entity_poly.pdbx_strand_id
1 'polypeptide(L)'
;VALADADSSAVTAWIRTRRLPADDPARQAALRAIVDVPLEAAELCRAVAIEVQPLLERGYPPALPDGQVGVQLLEVCQRAQCSLVQANLPALADANLIETTRTCLEQLNVKRKESHD
;
A
#
# COMPACT_ATOMS: atom_id res chain seq x y z
N VAL A 1 2.77 -15.20 -3.99
CA VAL A 1 3.83 -14.93 -2.98
C VAL A 1 3.22 -14.00 -1.95
N ALA A 2 3.50 -14.16 -0.66
CA ALA A 2 2.95 -13.25 0.35
C ALA A 2 3.52 -11.84 0.14
N LEU A 3 2.73 -10.78 0.41
CA LEU A 3 3.16 -9.39 0.21
C LEU A 3 4.47 -9.05 0.94
N ALA A 4 4.67 -9.60 2.14
CA ALA A 4 5.92 -9.41 2.88
C ALA A 4 7.15 -9.99 2.16
N ASP A 5 7.01 -11.17 1.55
CA ASP A 5 8.09 -11.79 0.77
C ASP A 5 8.34 -11.02 -0.53
N ALA A 6 7.27 -10.51 -1.14
CA ALA A 6 7.34 -9.67 -2.34
C ALA A 6 8.05 -8.34 -2.05
N ASP A 7 7.78 -7.71 -0.91
CA ASP A 7 8.44 -6.47 -0.48
C ASP A 7 9.93 -6.69 -0.24
N SER A 8 10.27 -7.74 0.51
CA SER A 8 11.67 -8.14 0.72
C SER A 8 12.40 -8.42 -0.60
N SER A 9 11.72 -9.08 -1.54
CA SER A 9 12.25 -9.39 -2.87
C SER A 9 12.44 -8.11 -3.71
N ALA A 10 11.49 -7.17 -3.67
CA ALA A 10 11.55 -5.90 -4.38
C ALA A 10 12.73 -5.04 -3.87
N VAL A 11 12.87 -4.92 -2.54
CA VAL A 11 14.00 -4.21 -1.92
C VAL A 11 15.33 -4.87 -2.28
N THR A 12 15.41 -6.20 -2.20
CA THR A 12 16.62 -6.94 -2.57
C THR A 12 16.99 -6.73 -4.03
N ALA A 13 16.00 -6.79 -4.93
CA ALA A 13 16.21 -6.53 -6.36
C ALA A 13 16.72 -5.10 -6.57
N TRP A 14 16.09 -4.11 -5.94
CA TRP A 14 16.52 -2.71 -6.02
C TRP A 14 17.96 -2.52 -5.54
N ILE A 15 18.34 -3.09 -4.39
CA ILE A 15 19.71 -2.99 -3.88
C ILE A 15 20.74 -3.56 -4.88
N ARG A 16 20.39 -4.65 -5.57
CA ARG A 16 21.25 -5.29 -6.56
C ARG A 16 21.34 -4.50 -7.87
N THR A 17 20.25 -3.85 -8.29
CA THR A 17 20.16 -3.19 -9.60
C THR A 17 20.37 -1.68 -9.56
N ARG A 18 20.38 -1.04 -8.38
CA ARG A 18 20.49 0.44 -8.25
C ARG A 18 21.73 1.07 -8.90
N ARG A 19 22.77 0.29 -9.16
CA ARG A 19 24.01 0.75 -9.83
C ARG A 19 24.01 0.54 -11.34
N LEU A 20 23.00 -0.14 -11.89
CA LEU A 20 22.84 -0.31 -13.33
C LEU A 20 22.43 1.03 -13.97
N PRO A 21 22.61 1.17 -15.30
CA PRO A 21 22.11 2.31 -16.05
C PRO A 21 20.64 2.61 -15.74
N ALA A 22 20.24 3.89 -15.85
CA ALA A 22 18.89 4.30 -15.46
C ALA A 22 17.81 3.63 -16.33
N ASP A 23 18.10 3.38 -17.60
CA ASP A 23 17.26 2.71 -18.59
C ASP A 23 17.36 1.17 -18.54
N ASP A 24 18.19 0.62 -17.66
CA ASP A 24 18.33 -0.83 -17.52
C ASP A 24 16.99 -1.47 -17.12
N PRO A 25 16.47 -2.45 -17.88
CA PRO A 25 15.18 -3.05 -17.60
C PRO A 25 15.08 -3.69 -16.21
N ALA A 26 16.16 -4.25 -15.66
CA ALA A 26 16.15 -4.86 -14.34
C ALA A 26 16.11 -3.80 -13.23
N ARG A 27 16.74 -2.63 -13.45
CA ARG A 27 16.61 -1.49 -12.56
C ARG A 27 15.20 -0.91 -12.59
N GLN A 28 14.63 -0.72 -13.78
CA GLN A 28 13.26 -0.21 -13.95
C GLN A 28 12.23 -1.15 -13.33
N ALA A 29 12.38 -2.47 -13.52
CA ALA A 29 11.50 -3.46 -12.90
C ALA A 29 11.59 -3.43 -11.37
N ALA A 30 12.78 -3.32 -10.80
CA ALA A 30 12.96 -3.22 -9.36
C ALA A 30 12.37 -1.92 -8.78
N LEU A 31 12.56 -0.79 -9.46
CA LEU A 31 11.97 0.49 -9.09
C LEU A 31 10.44 0.46 -9.12
N ARG A 32 9.85 -0.20 -10.11
CA ARG A 32 8.41 -0.41 -10.18
C ARG A 32 7.93 -1.28 -9.02
N ALA A 33 8.62 -2.38 -8.71
CA ALA A 33 8.22 -3.28 -7.64
C ALA A 33 8.21 -2.63 -6.25
N ILE A 34 9.15 -1.72 -5.95
CA ILE A 34 9.17 -0.98 -4.67
C ILE A 34 8.01 0.05 -4.54
N VAL A 35 7.26 0.29 -5.62
CA VAL A 35 6.04 1.13 -5.63
C VAL A 35 4.80 0.24 -5.64
N ASP A 36 4.75 -0.74 -6.54
CA ASP A 36 3.57 -1.58 -6.76
C ASP A 36 3.24 -2.45 -5.52
N VAL A 37 4.24 -3.04 -4.85
CA VAL A 37 4.02 -3.92 -3.68
C VAL A 37 3.42 -3.17 -2.49
N PRO A 38 3.98 -2.04 -2.01
CA PRO A 38 3.33 -1.29 -0.93
C PRO A 38 1.99 -0.69 -1.35
N LEU A 39 1.78 -0.36 -2.64
CA LEU A 39 0.47 0.09 -3.12
C LEU A 39 -0.59 -1.01 -2.98
N GLU A 40 -0.28 -2.23 -3.43
CA GLU A 40 -1.16 -3.39 -3.28
C GLU A 40 -1.46 -3.68 -1.80
N ALA A 41 -0.47 -3.56 -0.92
CA ALA A 41 -0.68 -3.71 0.52
C ALA A 41 -1.61 -2.64 1.10
N ALA A 42 -1.50 -1.39 0.65
CA ALA A 42 -2.40 -0.31 1.06
C ALA A 42 -3.84 -0.55 0.58
N GLU A 43 -4.01 -0.96 -0.67
CA GLU A 43 -5.32 -1.29 -1.26
C GLU A 43 -5.98 -2.47 -0.53
N LEU A 44 -5.21 -3.52 -0.20
CA LEU A 44 -5.70 -4.65 0.57
C LEU A 44 -6.15 -4.23 1.98
N CYS A 45 -5.36 -3.40 2.68
CA CYS A 45 -5.76 -2.89 3.99
C CYS A 45 -7.11 -2.15 3.91
N ARG A 46 -7.29 -1.32 2.88
CA ARG A 46 -8.54 -0.60 2.65
C ARG A 46 -9.70 -1.54 2.34
N ALA A 47 -9.49 -2.53 1.48
CA ALA A 47 -10.52 -3.50 1.12
C ALA A 47 -11.00 -4.27 2.36
N VAL A 48 -10.08 -4.78 3.18
CA VAL A 48 -10.44 -5.51 4.42
C VAL A 48 -11.17 -4.59 5.41
N ALA A 49 -10.76 -3.33 5.54
CA ALA A 49 -11.44 -2.37 6.42
C ALA A 49 -12.89 -2.08 5.97
N ILE A 50 -13.19 -2.17 4.67
CA ILE A 50 -14.56 -2.06 4.15
C ILE A 50 -15.34 -3.34 4.45
N GLU A 51 -14.75 -4.51 4.17
CA GLU A 51 -15.41 -5.81 4.34
C GLU A 51 -15.72 -6.14 5.81
N VAL A 52 -14.95 -5.60 6.77
CA VAL A 52 -15.17 -5.85 8.20
C VAL A 52 -16.30 -5.00 8.79
N GLN A 53 -16.73 -3.89 8.15
CA GLN A 53 -17.78 -3.01 8.70
C GLN A 53 -19.08 -3.75 9.07
N PRO A 54 -19.66 -4.58 8.18
CA PRO A 54 -20.84 -5.38 8.52
C PRO A 54 -20.67 -6.28 9.74
N LEU A 55 -19.46 -6.79 9.96
CA LEU A 55 -19.12 -7.65 11.11
C LEU A 55 -19.04 -6.84 12.41
N LEU A 56 -18.59 -5.60 12.35
CA LEU A 56 -18.58 -4.71 13.51
C LEU A 56 -20.00 -4.25 13.89
N GLU A 57 -20.89 -4.10 12.91
CA GLU A 57 -22.26 -3.66 13.15
C GLU A 57 -23.18 -4.79 13.62
N ARG A 58 -23.02 -6.00 13.07
CA ARG A 58 -24.00 -7.09 13.19
C ARG A 58 -23.38 -8.44 13.58
N GLY A 59 -22.07 -8.48 13.80
CA GLY A 59 -21.35 -9.70 14.16
C GLY A 59 -21.54 -10.13 15.61
N TYR A 60 -20.65 -11.01 16.06
CA TYR A 60 -20.67 -11.58 17.40
C TYR A 60 -20.21 -10.52 18.43
N PRO A 61 -21.07 -10.03 19.34
CA PRO A 61 -20.74 -8.88 20.20
C PRO A 61 -19.48 -9.05 21.05
N PRO A 62 -19.16 -10.23 21.61
CA PRO A 62 -17.92 -10.42 22.36
C PRO A 62 -16.64 -10.29 21.52
N ALA A 63 -16.71 -10.45 20.20
CA ALA A 63 -15.57 -10.26 19.29
C ALA A 63 -15.45 -8.83 18.74
N LEU A 64 -16.38 -7.92 19.10
CA LEU A 64 -16.34 -6.54 18.65
C LEU A 64 -15.02 -5.82 18.99
N PRO A 65 -14.46 -5.95 20.23
CA PRO A 65 -13.17 -5.33 20.55
C PRO A 65 -12.03 -5.82 19.65
N ASP A 66 -11.99 -7.11 19.33
CA ASP A 66 -10.97 -7.69 18.44
C ASP A 66 -11.08 -7.10 17.02
N GLY A 67 -12.30 -6.98 16.52
CA GLY A 67 -12.56 -6.34 15.22
C GLY A 67 -12.15 -4.86 15.19
N GLN A 68 -12.41 -4.12 16.28
CA GLN A 68 -12.01 -2.71 16.41
C GLN A 68 -10.47 -2.56 16.41
N VAL A 69 -9.77 -3.44 17.12
CA VAL A 69 -8.29 -3.49 17.08
C VAL A 69 -7.82 -3.81 15.66
N GLY A 70 -8.45 -4.76 14.99
CA GLY A 70 -8.16 -5.11 13.60
C GLY A 70 -8.26 -3.90 12.66
N VAL A 71 -9.33 -3.11 12.74
CA VAL A 71 -9.50 -1.89 11.94
C VAL A 71 -8.41 -0.87 12.23
N GLN A 72 -8.07 -0.62 13.50
CA GLN A 72 -7.01 0.32 13.85
C GLN A 72 -5.66 -0.11 13.24
N LEU A 73 -5.34 -1.40 13.28
CA LEU A 73 -4.13 -1.94 12.67
C LEU A 73 -4.14 -1.75 11.16
N LEU A 74 -5.26 -2.08 10.49
CA LEU A 74 -5.41 -1.90 9.04
C LEU A 74 -5.22 -0.44 8.62
N GLU A 75 -5.76 0.51 9.38
CA GLU A 75 -5.60 1.94 9.09
C GLU A 75 -4.15 2.40 9.24
N VAL A 76 -3.45 1.97 10.29
CA VAL A 76 -2.03 2.29 10.49
C VAL A 76 -1.20 1.68 9.37
N CYS A 77 -1.43 0.41 9.05
CA CYS A 77 -0.76 -0.28 7.96
C CYS A 77 -0.99 0.42 6.62
N GLN A 78 -2.24 0.74 6.27
CA GLN A 78 -2.56 1.45 5.05
C GLN A 78 -1.78 2.77 4.94
N ARG A 79 -1.75 3.57 6.02
CA ARG A 79 -0.99 4.84 6.04
C ARG A 79 0.50 4.63 5.85
N ALA A 80 1.07 3.65 6.54
CA ALA A 80 2.50 3.36 6.43
C ALA A 80 2.85 2.96 4.98
N GLN A 81 2.04 2.10 4.36
CA GLN A 81 2.23 1.66 2.99
C GLN A 81 2.08 2.81 1.99
N CYS A 82 1.06 3.66 2.12
CA CYS A 82 0.93 4.87 1.30
C CYS A 82 2.15 5.79 1.40
N SER A 83 2.73 5.96 2.60
CA SER A 83 3.95 6.76 2.79
C SER A 83 5.16 6.16 2.07
N LEU A 84 5.29 4.84 2.05
CA LEU A 84 6.36 4.16 1.31
C LEU A 84 6.21 4.36 -0.20
N VAL A 85 4.99 4.20 -0.73
CA VAL A 85 4.69 4.50 -2.14
C VAL A 85 5.09 5.94 -2.47
N GLN A 86 4.64 6.92 -1.68
CA GLN A 86 4.97 8.34 -1.89
C GLN A 86 6.47 8.61 -1.88
N ALA A 87 7.22 7.98 -0.98
CA ALA A 87 8.67 8.13 -0.90
C ALA A 87 9.39 7.55 -2.12
N ASN A 88 8.84 6.53 -2.77
CA ASN A 88 9.46 5.84 -3.90
C ASN A 88 9.06 6.44 -5.26
N LEU A 89 7.94 7.16 -5.36
CA LEU A 89 7.47 7.79 -6.60
C LEU A 89 8.51 8.63 -7.35
N PRO A 90 9.33 9.50 -6.71
CA PRO A 90 10.32 10.31 -7.40
C PRO A 90 11.41 9.51 -8.13
N ALA A 91 11.56 8.22 -7.81
CA ALA A 91 12.55 7.36 -8.44
C ALA A 91 12.05 6.72 -9.75
N LEU A 92 10.75 6.78 -10.04
CA LEU A 92 10.17 6.27 -11.29
C LEU A 92 10.39 7.25 -12.46
N ALA A 93 10.55 6.70 -13.66
CA ALA A 93 10.65 7.50 -14.89
C ALA A 93 9.31 7.61 -15.64
N ASP A 94 8.39 6.66 -15.42
CA ASP A 94 7.10 6.59 -16.12
C ASP A 94 6.10 7.59 -15.52
N ALA A 95 5.88 8.70 -16.23
CA ALA A 95 4.96 9.75 -15.81
C ALA A 95 3.51 9.26 -15.69
N ASN A 96 3.06 8.35 -16.56
CA ASN A 96 1.69 7.83 -16.50
C ASN A 96 1.49 6.96 -15.27
N LEU A 97 2.48 6.12 -14.95
CA LEU A 97 2.46 5.33 -13.71
C LEU A 97 2.43 6.24 -12.48
N ILE A 98 3.29 7.27 -12.43
CA ILE A 98 3.33 8.22 -11.31
C ILE A 98 1.97 8.89 -11.10
N GLU A 99 1.35 9.40 -12.16
CA GLU A 99 0.04 10.06 -12.05
C GLU A 99 -1.06 9.09 -11.61
N THR A 100 -1.10 7.89 -12.20
CA THR A 100 -2.06 6.84 -11.81
C THR A 100 -1.92 6.47 -10.34
N THR A 101 -0.68 6.30 -9.86
CA THR A 101 -0.40 5.98 -8.46
C THR A 101 -0.77 7.14 -7.54
N ARG A 102 -0.54 8.41 -7.93
CA ARG A 102 -0.98 9.58 -7.17
C ARG A 102 -2.50 9.61 -7.01
N THR A 103 -3.25 9.38 -8.08
CA THR A 103 -4.71 9.29 -8.01
C THR A 103 -5.16 8.17 -7.08
N CYS A 104 -4.52 7.00 -7.12
CA CYS A 104 -4.84 5.92 -6.18
C CYS A 104 -4.56 6.33 -4.71
N LEU A 105 -3.40 6.93 -4.45
CA LEU A 105 -3.06 7.43 -3.11
C LEU A 105 -4.04 8.47 -2.60
N GLU A 106 -4.55 9.35 -3.46
CA GLU A 106 -5.59 10.30 -3.09
C GLU A 106 -6.88 9.59 -2.70
N GLN A 107 -7.34 8.61 -3.50
CA GLN A 107 -8.55 7.83 -3.19
C GLN A 107 -8.43 7.07 -1.86
N LEU A 108 -7.25 6.50 -1.58
CA LEU A 108 -6.95 5.83 -0.32
C LEU A 108 -6.95 6.80 0.87
N ASN A 109 -6.61 8.08 0.67
CA ASN A 109 -6.54 9.09 1.74
C ASN A 109 -7.83 9.92 1.93
N VAL A 110 -8.61 10.17 0.87
CA VAL A 110 -9.80 11.07 0.88
C VAL A 110 -10.93 10.53 1.76
N LYS A 111 -11.15 9.21 1.80
CA LYS A 111 -12.23 8.61 2.61
C LYS A 111 -12.01 8.69 4.13
N ARG A 112 -10.95 9.35 4.60
CA ARG A 112 -10.73 9.69 6.02
C ARG A 112 -11.52 10.94 6.46
N LYS A 113 -11.76 11.89 5.53
CA LYS A 113 -12.45 13.15 5.88
C LYS A 113 -13.92 12.97 6.21
N GLU A 114 -14.55 11.92 5.70
CA GLU A 114 -15.99 11.65 5.91
C GLU A 114 -16.28 10.84 7.19
N SER A 115 -15.27 10.51 7.99
CA SER A 115 -15.40 9.65 9.19
C SER A 115 -15.21 10.40 10.51
N HIS A 116 -15.17 11.74 10.50
CA HIS A 116 -14.92 12.60 11.67
C HIS A 116 -15.99 13.70 11.87
N ASP A 117 -17.15 13.57 11.23
CA ASP A 117 -18.34 14.40 11.51
C ASP A 117 -19.31 13.65 12.45
#